data_AF-A0A6U4C639-F1
#
_entry.id   AF-A0A6U4C639-F1
#
_cell.length_a   1.000
_cell.length_b   1.000
_cell.length_c   1.000
_cell.angle_alpha   90.00
_cell.angle_beta   90.00
_cell.angle_gamma   90.00
#
_symmetry.space_group_name_H-M   'P 1'
#
loop_
_entity.id
_entity.type
_entity.pdbx_description
1 polymer ?
#
loop_
_entity_poly.entity_id
_entity_poly.type
_entity_poly.pdbx_seq_one_letter_code
_entity_poly.pdbx_strand_id
1 'polypeptide(L)'
;PSFTAFLKRMVLEWWCDQEGAGEKCVISAHVGRDDSRCRSLLTAPTIEGYKTVDYIDEDPFAPGDDGRRRFIILKGTAANDTTAVHLWLFDGHIRLWTTEAPTKGRHVATVAAARPLLGSYGLDQRMLG
;
A
#
# COMPACT_ATOMS: atom_id res chain seq x y z
N PRO A 1 -8.09 -1.45 17.28
CA PRO A 1 -8.64 -1.91 15.98
C PRO A 1 -10.11 -1.50 15.81
N SER A 2 -10.43 -0.67 14.82
CA SER A 2 -11.83 -0.29 14.55
C SER A 2 -12.46 -1.24 13.55
N PHE A 3 -13.77 -1.49 13.69
CA PHE A 3 -14.56 -2.27 12.73
C PHE A 3 -14.43 -1.71 11.30
N THR A 4 -14.32 -0.40 11.15
CA THR A 4 -14.09 0.26 9.87
C THR A 4 -12.73 -0.08 9.25
N ALA A 5 -11.66 -0.17 10.06
CA ALA A 5 -10.36 -0.57 9.54
C ALA A 5 -10.36 -2.03 9.06
N PHE A 6 -11.06 -2.91 9.80
CA PHE A 6 -11.28 -4.29 9.40
C PHE A 6 -12.06 -4.40 8.08
N LEU A 7 -13.19 -3.69 7.94
CA LEU A 7 -13.95 -3.68 6.69
C LEU A 7 -13.15 -3.10 5.53
N LYS A 8 -12.37 -2.04 5.75
CA LYS A 8 -11.52 -1.46 4.69
C LYS A 8 -10.40 -2.41 4.27
N ARG A 9 -9.80 -3.16 5.20
CA ARG A 9 -8.86 -4.24 4.88
C ARG A 9 -9.54 -5.33 4.04
N MET A 10 -10.67 -5.83 4.52
CA MET A 10 -11.44 -6.87 3.82
C MET A 10 -11.84 -6.43 2.41
N VAL A 11 -12.27 -5.18 2.25
CA VAL A 11 -12.56 -4.61 0.93
C VAL A 11 -11.26 -4.55 0.11
N LEU A 12 -10.15 -4.02 0.61
CA LEU A 12 -8.93 -3.94 -0.21
C LEU A 12 -8.36 -5.32 -0.60
N GLU A 13 -8.36 -6.29 0.31
CA GLU A 13 -7.83 -7.64 0.05
C GLU A 13 -8.78 -8.49 -0.81
N TRP A 14 -10.11 -8.36 -0.67
CA TRP A 14 -11.06 -9.30 -1.28
C TRP A 14 -11.96 -8.68 -2.36
N TRP A 15 -12.09 -7.35 -2.44
CA TRP A 15 -12.89 -6.71 -3.49
C TRP A 15 -12.36 -7.02 -4.88
N CYS A 16 -11.03 -7.01 -5.03
CA CYS A 16 -10.36 -7.31 -6.29
C CYS A 16 -10.72 -8.70 -6.84
N ASP A 17 -10.81 -9.68 -5.94
CA ASP A 17 -11.21 -11.04 -6.29
C ASP A 17 -12.70 -11.13 -6.65
N GLN A 18 -13.56 -10.38 -5.95
CA GLN A 18 -15.01 -10.38 -6.18
C GLN A 18 -15.41 -9.71 -7.50
N GLU A 19 -14.75 -8.61 -7.87
CA GLU A 19 -15.02 -7.87 -9.12
C GLU A 19 -14.26 -8.44 -10.33
N GLY A 20 -13.50 -9.52 -10.16
CA GLY A 20 -12.61 -10.06 -11.21
C GLY A 20 -11.50 -9.08 -11.61
N ALA A 21 -11.32 -8.01 -10.83
CA ALA A 21 -10.30 -7.00 -11.00
C ALA A 21 -9.00 -7.51 -10.39
N GLY A 22 -8.40 -8.52 -11.04
CA GLY A 22 -7.24 -9.25 -10.52
C GLY A 22 -6.15 -8.30 -10.01
N GLU A 23 -5.96 -8.30 -8.70
CA GLU A 23 -4.97 -7.45 -8.05
C GLU A 23 -3.56 -7.94 -8.34
N LYS A 24 -2.64 -7.02 -8.62
CA LYS A 24 -1.27 -7.35 -8.97
C LYS A 24 -0.29 -6.53 -8.14
N CYS A 25 0.65 -7.24 -7.52
CA CYS A 25 1.82 -6.63 -6.91
C CYS A 25 2.76 -6.17 -8.02
N VAL A 26 2.85 -4.86 -8.22
CA VAL A 26 3.74 -4.27 -9.23
C VAL A 26 5.17 -4.20 -8.70
N ILE A 27 5.33 -3.84 -7.43
CA ILE A 27 6.63 -3.64 -6.78
C ILE A 27 6.56 -4.18 -5.36
N SER A 28 7.61 -4.87 -4.93
CA SER A 28 7.80 -5.32 -3.55
C SER A 28 9.24 -5.05 -3.16
N ALA A 29 9.45 -4.25 -2.12
CA ALA A 29 10.77 -3.98 -1.59
C ALA A 29 10.80 -4.24 -0.07
N HIS A 30 11.92 -4.81 0.40
CA HIS A 30 12.26 -4.84 1.81
C HIS A 30 13.31 -3.76 2.07
N VAL A 31 12.94 -2.71 2.78
CA VAL A 31 13.83 -1.57 3.09
C VAL A 31 14.50 -1.70 4.45
N GLY A 32 14.04 -2.66 5.27
CA GLY A 32 14.55 -2.93 6.60
C GLY A 32 13.62 -2.37 7.68
N ARG A 33 13.47 -3.12 8.77
CA ARG A 33 12.57 -2.78 9.88
C ARG A 33 12.93 -1.47 10.58
N ASP A 34 14.23 -1.18 10.65
CA ASP A 34 14.76 0.01 11.31
C ASP A 34 14.96 1.19 10.36
N ASP A 35 14.51 1.07 9.10
CA ASP A 35 14.53 2.20 8.17
C ASP A 35 13.59 3.31 8.69
N SER A 36 14.18 4.42 9.12
CA SER A 36 13.46 5.53 9.74
C SER A 36 12.42 6.16 8.80
N ARG A 37 12.63 6.09 7.48
CA ARG A 37 11.69 6.61 6.48
C ARG A 37 10.47 5.71 6.36
N CYS A 38 10.71 4.40 6.28
CA CYS A 38 9.63 3.40 6.26
C CYS A 38 8.81 3.46 7.55
N ARG A 39 9.47 3.55 8.71
CA ARG A 39 8.79 3.69 10.00
C ARG A 39 7.98 4.98 10.07
N SER A 40 8.54 6.10 9.61
CA SER A 40 7.80 7.37 9.56
C SER A 40 6.55 7.26 8.70
N LEU A 41 6.64 6.63 7.52
CA LEU A 41 5.49 6.40 6.65
C LEU A 41 4.44 5.45 7.28
N LEU A 42 4.88 4.43 8.02
CA LEU A 42 4.03 3.48 8.72
C LEU A 42 3.31 4.07 9.94
N THR A 43 3.92 5.04 10.64
CA THR A 43 3.39 5.58 11.90
C THR A 43 2.90 7.02 11.83
N ALA A 44 3.05 7.70 10.68
CA ALA A 44 2.53 9.06 10.50
C ALA A 44 1.04 9.12 10.88
N PRO A 45 0.59 10.06 11.72
CA PRO A 45 -0.80 10.10 12.17
C PRO A 45 -1.78 10.34 11.00
N THR A 46 -1.36 11.15 10.03
CA THR A 46 -2.07 11.43 8.80
C THR A 46 -1.07 11.59 7.66
N ILE A 47 -1.49 11.27 6.45
CA ILE A 47 -0.72 11.51 5.22
C ILE A 47 -1.59 12.40 4.34
N GLU A 48 -1.20 13.66 4.20
CA GLU A 48 -1.98 14.66 3.48
C GLU A 48 -2.25 14.20 2.04
N GLY A 49 -3.50 14.32 1.61
CA GLY A 49 -3.94 13.91 0.27
C GLY A 49 -4.22 12.40 0.10
N TYR A 50 -4.00 11.57 1.13
CA TYR A 50 -4.18 10.12 1.03
C TYR A 50 -5.11 9.55 2.10
N LYS A 51 -5.88 8.53 1.72
CA LYS A 51 -6.67 7.74 2.67
C LYS A 51 -5.81 6.61 3.20
N THR A 52 -5.70 6.49 4.52
CA THR A 52 -4.97 5.41 5.20
C THR A 52 -5.91 4.45 5.91
N VAL A 53 -5.45 3.20 6.04
CA VAL A 53 -6.11 2.16 6.83
C VAL A 53 -5.05 1.48 7.67
N ASP A 54 -5.14 1.69 8.98
CA ASP A 54 -4.18 1.16 9.94
C ASP A 54 -4.79 -0.01 10.71
N TYR A 55 -4.04 -1.10 10.84
CA TYR A 55 -4.44 -2.23 11.67
C TYR A 55 -3.23 -2.89 12.32
N ILE A 56 -3.51 -3.66 13.37
CA ILE A 56 -2.56 -4.56 14.00
C ILE A 56 -2.91 -5.96 13.52
N ASP A 57 -1.93 -6.64 12.95
CA ASP A 57 -1.97 -8.06 12.66
C ASP A 57 -1.54 -8.81 13.92
N GLU A 58 -2.41 -9.68 14.42
CA GLU A 58 -2.13 -10.47 15.63
C GLU A 58 -1.24 -11.68 15.32
N ASP A 59 -1.08 -12.01 14.04
CA ASP A 59 -0.16 -13.03 13.55
C ASP A 59 1.10 -12.35 12.95
N PRO A 60 2.23 -12.35 13.68
CA PRO A 60 3.43 -11.66 13.24
C PRO A 60 4.00 -12.34 11.99
N PHE A 61 4.42 -11.53 11.01
CA PHE A 61 5.02 -12.04 9.78
C PHE A 61 6.39 -12.70 10.03
N ALA A 62 7.14 -12.18 11.01
CA ALA A 62 8.46 -12.66 11.38
C ALA A 62 8.74 -12.43 12.88
N PRO A 63 9.75 -13.11 13.47
CA PRO A 63 10.19 -12.84 14.84
C PRO A 63 10.57 -11.38 15.02
N GLY A 64 9.92 -10.75 16.00
CA GLY A 64 10.04 -9.31 16.19
C GLY A 64 9.45 -8.57 15.00
N ASP A 65 8.24 -8.88 14.57
CA ASP A 65 7.35 -7.96 13.86
C ASP A 65 6.39 -7.38 14.92
N ASP A 66 6.11 -6.07 14.86
CA ASP A 66 5.21 -5.43 15.84
C ASP A 66 3.73 -5.50 15.44
N GLY A 67 3.44 -6.23 14.35
CA GLY A 67 2.11 -6.44 13.82
C GLY A 67 1.54 -5.20 13.15
N ARG A 68 2.22 -4.05 13.14
CA ARG A 68 1.66 -2.84 12.52
C ARG A 68 1.61 -3.01 11.01
N ARG A 69 0.46 -2.65 10.47
CA ARG A 69 0.16 -2.66 9.04
C ARG A 69 -0.52 -1.37 8.66
N ARG A 70 -0.23 -0.91 7.44
CA ARG A 70 -0.87 0.26 6.86
C ARG A 70 -1.13 0.06 5.39
N PHE A 71 -2.37 0.29 4.98
CA PHE A 71 -2.71 0.55 3.58
C PHE A 71 -2.76 2.05 3.33
N ILE A 72 -2.20 2.50 2.21
CA ILE A 72 -2.29 3.88 1.74
C ILE A 72 -2.89 3.86 0.34
N ILE A 73 -4.10 4.36 0.20
CA ILE A 73 -4.82 4.36 -1.08
C ILE A 73 -4.38 5.58 -1.89
N LEU A 74 -3.74 5.33 -3.03
CA LEU A 74 -3.19 6.33 -3.94
C LEU A 74 -4.22 6.74 -5.02
N LYS A 75 -5.09 5.80 -5.41
CA LYS A 75 -6.19 5.98 -6.38
C LYS A 75 -7.25 4.91 -6.13
N GLY A 76 -8.49 5.13 -6.56
CA GLY A 76 -9.54 4.10 -6.45
C GLY A 76 -10.53 4.37 -5.32
N THR A 77 -10.82 5.63 -5.03
CA THR A 77 -11.74 6.00 -3.93
C THR A 77 -12.93 6.84 -4.37
N ALA A 78 -12.96 7.28 -5.64
CA ALA A 78 -14.12 7.91 -6.22
C ALA A 78 -15.12 6.86 -6.71
N ALA A 79 -16.41 7.21 -6.73
CA ALA A 79 -17.49 6.29 -7.13
C ALA A 79 -17.32 5.74 -8.56
N ASN A 80 -16.62 6.48 -9.43
CA ASN A 80 -16.41 6.11 -10.83
C ASN A 80 -14.98 5.59 -11.09
N ASP A 81 -14.17 5.40 -10.05
CA ASP A 81 -12.85 4.81 -10.22
C ASP A 81 -12.99 3.32 -10.56
N THR A 82 -12.50 2.93 -11.73
CA THR A 82 -12.45 1.52 -12.17
C THR A 82 -11.15 0.82 -11.81
N THR A 83 -10.18 1.56 -11.25
CA THR A 83 -8.85 1.08 -10.92
C THR A 83 -8.44 1.57 -9.55
N ALA A 84 -7.86 0.67 -8.77
CA ALA A 84 -7.28 0.97 -7.47
C ALA A 84 -5.75 0.87 -7.55
N VAL A 85 -5.09 1.76 -6.81
CA VAL A 85 -3.65 1.73 -6.59
C VAL A 85 -3.42 2.00 -5.12
N HIS A 86 -2.67 1.14 -4.45
CA HIS A 86 -2.40 1.32 -3.03
C HIS A 86 -1.01 0.80 -2.63
N LEU A 87 -0.48 1.33 -1.53
CA LEU A 87 0.68 0.78 -0.85
C LEU A 87 0.25 -0.06 0.34
N TRP A 88 0.91 -1.19 0.55
CA TRP A 88 0.81 -2.00 1.76
C TRP A 88 2.16 -2.02 2.47
N LEU A 89 2.17 -1.54 3.72
CA LEU A 89 3.36 -1.42 4.56
C LEU A 89 3.25 -2.35 5.76
N PHE A 90 4.31 -3.11 5.99
CA PHE A 90 4.39 -4.04 7.12
C PHE A 90 5.85 -4.45 7.35
N ASP A 91 6.30 -4.55 8.60
CA ASP A 91 7.63 -5.09 8.96
C ASP A 91 8.81 -4.67 8.05
N GLY A 92 8.91 -3.39 7.70
CA GLY A 92 9.96 -2.87 6.80
C GLY A 92 9.81 -3.27 5.33
N HIS A 93 8.72 -3.94 4.96
CA HIS A 93 8.27 -4.17 3.60
C HIS A 93 7.33 -3.06 3.12
N ILE A 94 7.48 -2.73 1.84
CA ILE A 94 6.57 -1.85 1.12
C ILE A 94 6.20 -2.57 -0.18
N ARG A 95 4.90 -2.77 -0.40
CA ARG A 95 4.36 -3.35 -1.62
C ARG A 95 3.42 -2.38 -2.32
N LEU A 96 3.54 -2.25 -3.63
CA LEU A 96 2.66 -1.46 -4.49
C LEU A 96 1.74 -2.39 -5.25
N TRP A 97 0.44 -2.25 -5.02
CA TRP A 97 -0.60 -3.07 -5.64
C TRP A 97 -1.47 -2.23 -6.56
N THR A 98 -1.98 -2.87 -7.61
CA THR A 98 -2.96 -2.27 -8.51
C THR A 98 -3.93 -3.28 -9.10
N THR A 99 -5.12 -2.80 -9.45
CA THR A 99 -6.07 -3.52 -10.31
C THR A 99 -6.01 -3.06 -11.77
N GLU A 100 -5.11 -2.12 -12.11
CA GLU A 100 -4.94 -1.62 -13.48
C GLU A 100 -4.41 -2.73 -14.41
N ALA A 101 -5.06 -2.90 -15.56
CA ALA A 101 -4.55 -3.75 -16.62
C ALA A 101 -3.22 -3.18 -17.17
N PRO A 102 -2.16 -3.99 -17.33
CA PRO A 102 -0.89 -3.50 -17.81
C PRO A 102 -1.01 -2.97 -19.24
N THR A 103 -0.54 -1.74 -19.47
CA THR A 103 -0.45 -1.18 -20.81
C THR A 103 0.91 -1.57 -21.41
N LYS A 104 0.91 -2.36 -22.50
CA LYS A 104 2.15 -2.90 -23.11
C LYS A 104 3.05 -3.63 -22.08
N GLY A 105 2.44 -4.35 -21.14
CA GLY A 105 3.16 -5.08 -20.09
C GLY A 105 3.71 -4.20 -18.97
N ARG A 106 3.36 -2.91 -18.90
CA ARG A 106 3.84 -1.97 -17.87
C ARG A 106 2.69 -1.32 -17.11
N HIS A 107 2.94 -1.03 -15.84
CA HIS A 107 2.04 -0.35 -14.91
C HIS A 107 2.49 1.10 -14.68
N VAL A 108 2.62 1.87 -15.78
CA VAL A 108 3.22 3.21 -15.74
C VAL A 108 2.40 4.18 -14.89
N ALA A 109 1.07 4.13 -14.98
CA ALA A 109 0.21 5.01 -14.19
C ALA A 109 0.23 4.64 -12.70
N THR A 110 0.28 3.35 -12.37
CA THR A 110 0.51 2.88 -10.99
C THR A 110 1.79 3.46 -10.39
N VAL A 111 2.91 3.36 -11.11
CA VAL A 111 4.21 3.90 -10.66
C VAL A 111 4.16 5.42 -10.53
N ALA A 112 3.53 6.11 -11.49
CA ALA A 112 3.36 7.55 -11.45
C ALA A 112 2.53 8.00 -10.23
N ALA A 113 1.50 7.24 -9.84
CA ALA A 113 0.67 7.54 -8.67
C ALA A 113 1.42 7.37 -7.35
N ALA A 114 2.35 6.42 -7.26
CA ALA A 114 3.14 6.16 -6.06
C ALA A 114 4.30 7.15 -5.86
N ARG A 115 4.84 7.69 -6.96
CA ARG A 115 6.06 8.51 -6.94
C ARG A 115 6.01 9.73 -6.00
N PRO A 116 4.94 10.56 -5.96
CA PRO A 116 4.91 11.74 -5.09
C PRO A 116 5.06 11.38 -3.61
N LEU A 117 4.31 10.38 -3.16
CA LEU A 117 4.35 9.92 -1.76
C LEU A 117 5.69 9.25 -1.43
N LEU A 118 6.19 8.35 -2.28
CA LEU A 118 7.48 7.71 -2.02
C LEU A 118 8.63 8.72 -2.03
N GLY A 119 8.56 9.73 -2.90
CA GLY A 119 9.53 10.82 -2.97
C GLY A 119 9.53 11.69 -1.72
N SER A 120 8.37 12.02 -1.14
CA SER A 120 8.30 12.83 0.08
C SER A 120 8.92 12.15 1.31
N TYR A 121 9.09 10.83 1.26
CA TYR A 121 9.77 10.03 2.29
C TYR A 121 11.16 9.55 1.85
N GLY A 122 11.64 9.91 0.65
CA GLY A 122 12.94 9.45 0.13
C GLY A 122 13.03 7.93 -0.07
N LEU A 123 11.92 7.29 -0.44
CA LEU A 123 11.79 5.85 -0.69
C LEU A 123 11.68 5.50 -2.18
N ASP A 124 11.61 6.51 -3.04
CA ASP A 124 11.46 6.40 -4.49
C ASP A 124 12.59 5.62 -5.16
N GLN A 125 13.87 5.88 -4.84
CA GLN A 125 14.99 5.12 -5.43
C GLN A 125 14.99 3.64 -5.02
N ARG A 126 14.53 3.32 -3.81
CA ARG A 126 14.46 1.93 -3.31
C ARG A 126 13.30 1.15 -3.92
N MET A 127 12.26 1.84 -4.34
CA MET A 127 11.02 1.26 -4.84
C MET A 127 10.93 1.29 -6.37
N LEU A 128 11.35 2.38 -6.99
CA LEU A 128 11.12 2.72 -8.40
C LEU A 128 12.42 2.85 -9.22
N GLY A 129 13.58 2.66 -8.58
CA GLY A 129 14.91 2.75 -9.19
C GLY A 129 15.31 1.52 -10.00
#